data_AF-A0A4Q0Z923-F1
#
_entry.id   AF-A0A4Q0Z923-F1
#
_cell.length_a   1.000
_cell.length_b   1.000
_cell.length_c   1.000
_cell.angle_alpha   90.00
_cell.angle_beta   90.00
_cell.angle_gamma   90.00
#
_symmetry.space_group_name_H-M   'P 1'
#
loop_
_entity.id
_entity.type
_entity.pdbx_description
1 polymer ?
#
loop_
_entity_poly.entity_id
_entity_poly.type
_entity_poly.pdbx_seq_one_letter_code
_entity_poly.pdbx_strand_id
1 'polypeptide(L)'
;MKSFKIKYTLFFILIFNILNANEEIKYINLTVLGAVIAPTKIDKTTWDKGGIKIDNASSNLISEMLTTGIPVSSIMNTIGNNAAKGTAAPDVIGYIQLIGSSLKNISNIAWTPIVLATKSYALSKDSYTPSFNAGYKNWPLFKENRFRIVLWDADLFDDDPIATVELTYNDVMNAIKVGKTTWINVAEQGNNQLLFIQISASESSSKKSFIDGYKY
;
A
#
# COMPACT_ATOMS: atom_id res chain seq x y z
N MET A 1 33.71 -44.86 23.57
CA MET A 1 32.39 -44.62 22.93
C MET A 1 31.50 -43.55 23.59
N LYS A 2 31.87 -42.86 24.69
CA LYS A 2 31.01 -41.81 25.31
C LYS A 2 31.13 -40.40 24.68
N SER A 3 32.25 -40.07 24.03
CA SER A 3 32.52 -38.75 23.43
C SER A 3 31.66 -38.43 22.20
N PHE A 4 31.17 -39.45 21.48
CA PHE A 4 30.46 -39.27 20.21
C PHE A 4 29.05 -38.68 20.41
N LYS A 5 28.29 -39.12 21.43
CA LYS A 5 26.92 -38.64 21.66
C LYS A 5 26.82 -37.15 22.07
N ILE A 6 27.80 -36.64 22.82
CA ILE A 6 27.78 -35.25 23.30
C ILE A 6 27.91 -34.23 22.16
N LYS A 7 28.68 -34.56 21.11
CA LYS A 7 28.88 -33.66 19.96
C LYS A 7 27.60 -33.45 19.13
N TYR A 8 26.80 -34.49 18.93
CA TYR A 8 25.54 -34.37 18.16
C TYR A 8 24.45 -33.62 18.93
N THR A 9 24.38 -33.78 20.26
CA THR A 9 23.42 -33.04 21.08
C THR A 9 23.72 -31.54 21.07
N LEU A 10 24.99 -31.15 21.20
CA LEU A 10 25.41 -29.75 21.11
C LEU A 10 25.14 -29.15 19.72
N PHE A 11 25.39 -29.90 18.65
CA PHE A 11 25.10 -29.46 17.28
C PHE A 11 23.60 -29.26 17.03
N PHE A 12 22.75 -30.16 17.52
CA PHE A 12 21.30 -30.01 17.43
C PHE A 12 20.77 -28.83 18.24
N ILE A 13 21.28 -28.61 19.46
CA ILE A 13 20.92 -27.44 20.27
C ILE A 13 21.36 -26.14 19.56
N LEU A 14 22.53 -26.12 18.92
CA LEU A 14 23.00 -24.96 18.17
C LEU A 14 22.11 -24.68 16.95
N ILE A 15 21.81 -25.70 16.15
CA ILE A 15 20.89 -25.58 15.00
C ILE A 15 19.50 -25.13 15.45
N PHE A 16 18.99 -25.69 16.56
CA PHE A 16 17.69 -25.31 17.08
C PHE A 16 17.68 -23.86 17.60
N ASN A 17 18.76 -23.39 18.23
CA ASN A 17 18.88 -21.99 18.65
C ASN A 17 19.11 -21.03 17.47
N ILE A 18 19.77 -21.47 16.39
CA ILE A 18 19.91 -20.68 15.16
C ILE A 18 18.57 -20.60 14.42
N LEU A 19 17.82 -21.70 14.37
CA LEU A 19 16.47 -21.75 13.78
C LEU A 19 15.45 -20.97 14.62
N ASN A 20 15.63 -20.92 15.95
CA ASN A 20 14.80 -20.13 16.88
C ASN A 20 15.47 -18.82 17.29
N ALA A 21 16.45 -18.32 16.52
CA ALA A 21 16.93 -16.97 16.71
C ALA A 21 15.74 -16.07 16.38
N ASN A 22 15.00 -15.66 17.43
CA ASN A 22 13.85 -14.79 17.34
C ASN A 22 14.25 -13.62 16.46
N GLU A 23 13.67 -13.54 15.27
CA GLU A 23 13.92 -12.41 14.39
C GLU A 23 13.60 -11.15 15.17
N GLU A 24 14.59 -10.27 15.27
CA GLU A 24 14.44 -9.04 16.01
C GLU A 24 13.30 -8.25 15.37
N ILE A 25 12.26 -7.97 16.15
CA ILE A 25 11.10 -7.23 15.71
C ILE A 25 11.55 -5.82 15.35
N LYS A 26 11.46 -5.49 14.07
CA LYS A 26 11.74 -4.14 13.58
C LYS A 26 10.58 -3.24 13.89
N TYR A 27 10.87 -2.03 14.36
CA TYR A 27 9.88 -0.98 14.50
C TYR A 27 10.01 -0.01 13.32
N ILE A 28 8.89 0.36 12.73
CA ILE A 28 8.87 1.19 11.52
C ILE A 28 7.95 2.40 11.68
N ASN A 29 8.19 3.44 10.90
CA ASN A 29 7.17 4.38 10.50
C ASN A 29 6.76 4.05 9.07
N LEU A 30 5.46 3.95 8.80
CA LEU A 30 4.91 3.75 7.47
C LEU A 30 3.82 4.79 7.24
N THR A 31 3.89 5.52 6.14
CA THR A 31 2.86 6.47 5.73
C THR A 31 2.49 6.19 4.28
N VAL A 32 1.19 6.04 4.02
CA VAL A 32 0.61 6.06 2.68
C VAL A 32 0.38 7.52 2.31
N LEU A 33 0.99 7.94 1.20
CA LEU A 33 1.05 9.34 0.78
C LEU A 33 0.15 9.65 -0.42
N GLY A 34 -0.22 8.63 -1.20
CA GLY A 34 -1.05 8.81 -2.37
C GLY A 34 -1.19 7.54 -3.20
N ALA A 35 -1.93 7.67 -4.29
CA ALA A 35 -2.13 6.60 -5.26
C ALA A 35 -2.02 7.12 -6.70
N VAL A 36 -1.92 6.20 -7.66
CA VAL A 36 -2.19 6.46 -9.07
C VAL A 36 -3.30 5.51 -9.50
N ILE A 37 -4.41 6.08 -9.93
CA ILE A 37 -5.60 5.37 -10.36
C ILE A 37 -5.69 5.43 -11.88
N ALA A 38 -6.01 4.30 -12.49
CA ALA A 38 -6.21 4.25 -13.92
C ALA A 38 -7.44 5.05 -14.29
N PRO A 39 -7.47 5.64 -15.48
CA PRO A 39 -8.46 6.65 -15.75
C PRO A 39 -9.80 6.06 -16.26
N THR A 40 -9.89 4.73 -16.34
CA THR A 40 -11.12 3.97 -16.64
C THR A 40 -11.30 2.81 -15.66
N LYS A 41 -12.54 2.35 -15.49
CA LYS A 41 -12.87 1.10 -14.80
C LYS A 41 -12.37 -0.12 -15.58
N ILE A 42 -12.47 -1.30 -14.97
CA ILE A 42 -12.04 -2.58 -15.57
C ILE A 42 -12.75 -2.88 -16.90
N ASP A 43 -14.01 -2.48 -17.03
CA ASP A 43 -14.85 -2.63 -18.22
C ASP A 43 -14.65 -1.48 -19.25
N LYS A 44 -13.68 -0.59 -18.97
CA LYS A 44 -13.33 0.60 -19.76
C LYS A 44 -14.35 1.73 -19.71
N THR A 45 -15.34 1.69 -18.82
CA THR A 45 -16.19 2.86 -18.61
C THR A 45 -15.45 3.94 -17.81
N THR A 46 -15.98 5.16 -17.82
CA THR A 46 -15.49 6.25 -16.96
C THR A 46 -15.88 6.00 -15.50
N TRP A 47 -15.20 6.68 -14.58
CA TRP A 47 -15.53 6.69 -13.15
C TRP A 47 -16.91 7.30 -12.93
N ASP A 48 -17.05 8.58 -13.28
CA ASP A 48 -18.32 9.31 -13.16
C ASP A 48 -19.11 9.46 -14.47
N LYS A 49 -20.43 9.69 -14.30
CA LYS A 49 -21.35 10.05 -15.39
C LYS A 49 -21.01 11.43 -15.94
N GLY A 50 -20.61 11.49 -17.21
CA GLY A 50 -20.23 12.73 -17.90
C GLY A 50 -18.73 12.82 -18.21
N GLY A 51 -17.95 11.80 -17.80
CA GLY A 51 -16.56 11.69 -18.22
C GLY A 51 -16.41 11.53 -19.73
N ILE A 52 -15.42 12.23 -20.28
CA ILE A 52 -14.99 12.01 -21.66
C ILE A 52 -14.42 10.60 -21.73
N LYS A 53 -14.93 9.77 -22.65
CA LYS A 53 -14.31 8.46 -22.95
C LYS A 53 -12.85 8.69 -23.30
N ILE A 54 -11.98 8.11 -22.50
CA ILE A 54 -10.55 8.10 -22.80
C ILE A 54 -10.36 7.25 -24.04
N ASP A 55 -9.57 7.76 -24.97
CA ASP A 55 -9.30 7.01 -26.18
C ASP A 55 -8.61 5.67 -25.85
N ASN A 56 -8.90 4.64 -26.64
CA ASN A 56 -8.31 3.32 -26.41
C ASN A 56 -6.77 3.36 -26.45
N ALA A 57 -6.18 4.35 -27.13
CA ALA A 57 -4.75 4.55 -27.21
C ALA A 57 -4.12 4.87 -25.85
N SER A 58 -4.73 5.75 -25.05
CA SER A 58 -4.20 6.12 -23.72
C SER A 58 -4.33 4.99 -22.71
N SER A 59 -5.43 4.23 -22.76
CA SER A 59 -5.62 3.04 -21.90
C SER A 59 -4.58 1.96 -22.24
N ASN A 60 -4.41 1.65 -23.54
CA ASN A 60 -3.40 0.70 -23.99
C ASN A 60 -1.98 1.14 -23.63
N LEU A 61 -1.67 2.44 -23.77
CA LEU A 61 -0.36 2.99 -23.41
C LEU A 61 -0.05 2.82 -21.92
N ILE A 62 -1.03 3.05 -21.04
CA ILE A 62 -0.84 2.83 -19.59
C ILE A 62 -0.61 1.35 -19.31
N SER A 63 -1.38 0.44 -19.92
CA SER A 63 -1.17 -1.00 -19.77
C SER A 63 0.22 -1.44 -20.27
N GLU A 64 0.66 -0.94 -21.42
CA GLU A 64 2.01 -1.19 -21.95
C GLU A 64 3.09 -0.65 -21.00
N MET A 65 2.91 0.55 -20.46
CA MET A 65 3.86 1.16 -19.50
C MET A 65 4.02 0.34 -18.22
N LEU A 66 2.94 -0.26 -17.72
CA LEU A 66 2.96 -1.13 -16.54
C LEU A 66 3.74 -2.42 -16.79
N THR A 67 3.57 -3.02 -17.97
CA THR A 67 4.25 -4.28 -18.33
C THR A 67 5.73 -4.10 -18.68
N THR A 68 6.11 -2.93 -19.17
CA THR A 68 7.48 -2.62 -19.61
C THR A 68 8.38 -2.03 -18.52
N GLY A 69 7.85 -1.83 -17.31
CA GLY A 69 8.61 -1.29 -16.17
C GLY A 69 8.99 0.19 -16.33
N ILE A 70 8.18 0.95 -17.06
CA ILE A 70 8.41 2.38 -17.32
C ILE A 70 8.33 3.20 -16.02
N PRO A 71 9.10 4.29 -15.86
CA PRO A 71 9.03 5.15 -14.69
C PRO A 71 7.63 5.69 -14.41
N VAL A 72 7.24 5.68 -13.13
CA VAL A 72 5.93 6.17 -12.66
C VAL A 72 5.65 7.61 -13.09
N SER A 73 6.67 8.46 -13.19
CA SER A 73 6.53 9.84 -13.67
C SER A 73 5.99 9.92 -15.11
N SER A 74 6.37 8.99 -15.98
CA SER A 74 5.85 8.92 -17.36
C SER A 74 4.37 8.53 -17.38
N ILE A 75 3.96 7.63 -16.47
CA ILE A 75 2.56 7.22 -16.32
C ILE A 75 1.73 8.38 -15.79
N MET A 76 2.21 9.08 -14.76
CA MET A 76 1.55 10.29 -14.24
C MET A 76 1.41 11.37 -15.30
N ASN A 77 2.44 11.61 -16.11
CA ASN A 77 2.37 12.59 -17.19
C ASN A 77 1.33 12.17 -18.24
N THR A 78 1.26 10.87 -18.58
CA THR A 78 0.27 10.34 -19.51
C THR A 78 -1.15 10.53 -18.98
N ILE A 79 -1.40 10.18 -17.72
CA ILE A 79 -2.69 10.38 -17.06
C ILE A 79 -3.02 11.89 -16.99
N GLY A 80 -2.09 12.72 -16.52
CA GLY A 80 -2.31 14.16 -16.36
C GLY A 80 -2.57 14.92 -17.68
N ASN A 81 -2.07 14.40 -18.80
CA ASN A 81 -2.27 14.99 -20.12
C ASN A 81 -3.52 14.45 -20.83
N ASN A 82 -3.83 13.17 -20.67
CA ASN A 82 -4.83 12.49 -21.51
C ASN A 82 -6.11 12.08 -20.78
N ALA A 83 -6.10 12.01 -19.44
CA ALA A 83 -7.29 11.64 -18.68
C ALA A 83 -8.27 12.82 -18.56
N ALA A 84 -9.57 12.50 -18.50
CA ALA A 84 -10.62 13.48 -18.33
C ALA A 84 -10.49 14.18 -16.96
N LYS A 85 -10.40 15.50 -16.94
CA LYS A 85 -10.20 16.30 -15.72
C LYS A 85 -11.52 16.75 -15.10
N GLY A 86 -11.51 17.08 -13.81
CA GLY A 86 -12.70 17.53 -13.08
C GLY A 86 -13.61 16.36 -12.71
N THR A 87 -14.93 16.57 -12.76
CA THR A 87 -16.01 15.65 -12.32
C THR A 87 -16.15 14.34 -13.11
N ALA A 88 -15.09 13.93 -13.79
CA ALA A 88 -14.96 12.69 -14.54
C ALA A 88 -13.95 11.73 -13.88
N ALA A 89 -13.14 12.27 -12.97
CA ALA A 89 -12.13 11.56 -12.22
C ALA A 89 -12.72 11.14 -10.87
N PRO A 90 -12.25 10.03 -10.27
CA PRO A 90 -12.89 9.46 -9.11
C PRO A 90 -12.73 10.35 -7.87
N ASP A 91 -13.73 10.28 -6.99
CA ASP A 91 -13.75 10.82 -5.64
C ASP A 91 -13.18 9.80 -4.66
N VAL A 92 -11.86 9.75 -4.57
CA VAL A 92 -11.18 8.62 -3.91
C VAL A 92 -11.32 8.69 -2.40
N ILE A 93 -11.87 7.62 -1.83
CA ILE A 93 -11.85 7.36 -0.39
C ILE A 93 -11.27 5.98 -0.11
N GLY A 94 -10.91 5.72 1.14
CA GLY A 94 -10.40 4.41 1.48
C GLY A 94 -9.88 4.28 2.88
N TYR A 95 -9.26 3.13 3.15
CA TYR A 95 -8.52 2.90 4.38
C TYR A 95 -7.29 2.02 4.15
N ILE A 96 -6.39 2.06 5.13
CA ILE A 96 -5.31 1.10 5.32
C ILE A 96 -5.53 0.31 6.61
N GLN A 97 -5.30 -1.00 6.57
CA GLN A 97 -5.43 -1.91 7.70
C GLN A 97 -4.25 -2.89 7.74
N LEU A 98 -3.71 -3.18 8.92
CA LEU A 98 -2.73 -4.23 9.09
C LEU A 98 -3.44 -5.59 9.12
N ILE A 99 -2.90 -6.54 8.36
CA ILE A 99 -3.28 -7.95 8.36
C ILE A 99 -2.07 -8.78 8.81
N GLY A 100 -2.33 -9.80 9.63
CA GLY A 100 -1.31 -10.73 10.13
C GLY A 100 -0.99 -10.53 11.61
N SER A 101 0.20 -10.97 12.02
CA SER A 101 0.61 -10.98 13.42
C SER A 101 0.74 -9.58 14.03
N SER A 102 0.51 -9.50 15.33
CA SER A 102 0.66 -8.28 16.11
C SER A 102 1.14 -8.62 17.52
N LEU A 103 1.79 -7.66 18.18
CA LEU A 103 2.06 -7.77 19.60
C LEU A 103 0.75 -7.72 20.40
N LYS A 104 0.68 -8.50 21.48
CA LYS A 104 -0.51 -8.60 22.34
C LYS A 104 -0.97 -7.23 22.88
N ASN A 105 -0.02 -6.37 23.25
CA ASN A 105 -0.27 -5.05 23.81
C ASN A 105 -0.80 -4.00 22.82
N ILE A 106 -0.79 -4.29 21.51
CA ILE A 106 -1.35 -3.42 20.48
C ILE A 106 -2.43 -4.12 19.64
N SER A 107 -2.81 -5.35 19.99
CA SER A 107 -3.78 -6.16 19.23
C SER A 107 -5.12 -5.44 19.03
N ASN A 108 -5.56 -4.67 20.00
CA ASN A 108 -6.80 -3.88 19.98
C ASN A 108 -6.74 -2.65 19.06
N ILE A 109 -5.57 -2.26 18.55
CA ILE A 109 -5.42 -1.19 17.53
C ILE A 109 -4.87 -1.70 16.20
N ALA A 110 -4.20 -2.86 16.19
CA ALA A 110 -3.54 -3.36 14.99
C ALA A 110 -4.50 -3.62 13.84
N TRP A 111 -5.71 -4.06 14.14
CA TRP A 111 -6.70 -4.46 13.16
C TRP A 111 -7.68 -3.31 12.87
N THR A 112 -7.44 -2.12 13.43
CA THR A 112 -8.29 -0.95 13.20
C THR A 112 -7.97 -0.36 11.83
N PRO A 113 -8.96 -0.24 10.91
CA PRO A 113 -8.76 0.47 9.66
C PRO A 113 -8.52 1.97 9.91
N ILE A 114 -7.58 2.53 9.18
CA ILE A 114 -7.21 3.94 9.23
C ILE A 114 -7.66 4.59 7.93
N VAL A 115 -8.51 5.60 8.01
CA VAL A 115 -9.02 6.30 6.83
C VAL A 115 -7.86 6.93 6.05
N LEU A 116 -7.81 6.63 4.76
CA LEU A 116 -6.97 7.31 3.77
C LEU A 116 -7.71 8.55 3.27
N ALA A 117 -8.02 9.47 4.18
CA ALA A 117 -8.63 10.75 3.85
C ALA A 117 -7.79 11.88 4.44
N THR A 118 -7.64 12.95 3.68
CA THR A 118 -7.11 14.22 4.18
C THR A 118 -8.19 14.94 4.99
N LYS A 119 -7.78 15.76 5.97
CA LYS A 119 -8.68 16.69 6.70
C LYS A 119 -9.56 17.54 5.77
N SER A 120 -9.08 17.78 4.56
CA SER A 120 -9.83 18.40 3.47
C SER A 120 -10.12 17.33 2.43
N TYR A 121 -11.38 16.93 2.29
CA TYR A 121 -11.87 16.03 1.24
C TYR A 121 -11.46 16.48 -0.18
N ALA A 122 -11.09 17.75 -0.34
CA ALA A 122 -10.73 18.37 -1.62
C ALA A 122 -9.47 17.79 -2.30
N LEU A 123 -8.58 17.07 -1.60
CA LEU A 123 -7.35 16.53 -2.20
C LEU A 123 -7.52 15.11 -2.76
N SER A 124 -8.65 14.46 -2.47
CA SER A 124 -8.99 13.16 -3.02
C SER A 124 -10.20 13.19 -3.95
N LYS A 125 -10.90 14.34 -4.00
CA LYS A 125 -11.97 14.64 -4.94
C LYS A 125 -11.46 14.78 -6.39
N ASP A 126 -12.20 14.25 -7.36
CA ASP A 126 -11.99 14.48 -8.79
C ASP A 126 -10.52 14.21 -9.23
N SER A 127 -9.88 13.14 -8.73
CA SER A 127 -8.43 12.95 -8.86
C SER A 127 -7.98 11.52 -9.15
N TYR A 128 -7.23 11.34 -10.24
CA TYR A 128 -6.50 10.10 -10.52
C TYR A 128 -5.21 9.94 -9.70
N THR A 129 -4.78 10.99 -9.00
CA THR A 129 -3.58 11.00 -8.17
C THR A 129 -3.92 11.57 -6.79
N PRO A 130 -4.79 10.90 -6.01
CA PRO A 130 -5.18 11.39 -4.70
C PRO A 130 -3.96 11.41 -3.77
N SER A 131 -3.93 12.40 -2.88
CA SER A 131 -2.94 12.48 -1.81
C SER A 131 -3.57 12.11 -0.47
N PHE A 132 -2.83 11.34 0.29
CA PHE A 132 -3.18 10.89 1.64
C PHE A 132 -2.09 11.34 2.63
N ASN A 133 -2.36 11.15 3.91
CA ASN A 133 -1.35 11.26 4.94
C ASN A 133 -1.77 10.44 6.16
N ALA A 134 -1.73 9.12 6.00
CA ALA A 134 -2.15 8.20 7.04
C ALA A 134 -1.26 6.95 7.08
N GLY A 135 -1.14 6.37 8.26
CA GLY A 135 -0.38 5.14 8.46
C GLY A 135 -0.04 4.85 9.91
N TYR A 136 1.13 4.25 10.12
CA TYR A 136 1.53 3.68 11.40
C TYR A 136 2.87 4.29 11.84
N LYS A 137 2.94 4.71 13.10
CA LYS A 137 4.16 5.24 13.73
C LYS A 137 4.69 4.25 14.75
N ASN A 138 6.00 4.02 14.72
CA ASN A 138 6.70 3.10 15.62
C ASN A 138 6.02 1.72 15.68
N TRP A 139 5.66 1.18 14.53
CA TRP A 139 4.86 -0.03 14.41
C TRP A 139 5.76 -1.27 14.34
N PRO A 140 5.52 -2.32 15.12
CA PRO A 140 6.27 -3.56 14.98
C PRO A 140 5.92 -4.21 13.65
N LEU A 141 6.93 -4.55 12.87
CA LEU A 141 6.81 -5.17 11.56
C LEU A 141 7.29 -6.61 11.61
N PHE A 142 6.39 -7.54 11.25
CA PHE A 142 6.63 -8.96 11.10
C PHE A 142 6.63 -9.36 9.62
N LYS A 143 7.30 -10.46 9.24
CA LYS A 143 7.42 -10.89 7.83
C LYS A 143 6.08 -11.25 7.18
N GLU A 144 5.18 -11.78 7.98
CA GLU A 144 3.81 -12.13 7.62
C GLU A 144 2.88 -10.92 7.53
N ASN A 145 3.30 -9.74 8.01
CA ASN A 145 2.43 -8.58 7.94
C ASN A 145 2.16 -8.18 6.49
N ARG A 146 0.92 -7.78 6.27
CA ARG A 146 0.44 -7.12 5.07
C ARG A 146 -0.28 -5.84 5.48
N PHE A 147 -0.12 -4.80 4.68
CA PHE A 147 -0.90 -3.57 4.83
C PHE A 147 -1.93 -3.55 3.71
N ARG A 148 -3.16 -3.93 4.05
CA ARG A 148 -4.28 -3.94 3.12
C ARG A 148 -4.78 -2.52 2.94
N ILE A 149 -4.81 -2.08 1.70
CA ILE A 149 -5.35 -0.80 1.28
C ILE A 149 -6.59 -1.09 0.45
N VAL A 150 -7.71 -0.46 0.83
CA VAL A 150 -8.95 -0.55 0.07
C VAL A 150 -9.37 0.85 -0.31
N LEU A 151 -9.61 1.05 -1.61
CA LEU A 151 -10.04 2.32 -2.18
C LEU A 151 -11.38 2.15 -2.89
N TRP A 152 -12.20 3.20 -2.79
CA TRP A 152 -13.48 3.37 -3.48
C TRP A 152 -13.55 4.73 -4.14
N ASP A 153 -14.40 4.81 -5.14
CA ASP A 153 -14.89 6.02 -5.75
C ASP A 153 -16.19 6.41 -5.03
N ALA A 154 -16.17 7.53 -4.32
CA ALA A 154 -17.27 7.94 -3.46
C ALA A 154 -18.39 8.55 -4.29
N ASP A 155 -19.57 7.95 -4.18
CA ASP A 155 -20.72 8.28 -5.01
C ASP A 155 -21.90 8.73 -4.13
N LEU A 156 -22.86 9.46 -4.70
CA LEU A 156 -24.02 9.93 -3.92
C LEU A 156 -24.92 8.79 -3.40
N PHE A 157 -24.89 7.63 -4.05
CA PHE A 157 -25.83 6.54 -3.80
C PHE A 157 -25.17 5.19 -3.51
N ASP A 158 -24.07 4.85 -4.18
CA ASP A 158 -23.35 3.59 -3.97
C ASP A 158 -21.89 3.76 -4.37
N ASP A 159 -20.96 3.56 -3.44
CA ASP A 159 -19.53 3.78 -3.68
C ASP A 159 -18.97 2.67 -4.58
N ASP A 160 -18.39 3.05 -5.72
CA ASP A 160 -17.84 2.09 -6.67
C ASP A 160 -16.46 1.59 -6.20
N PRO A 161 -16.21 0.26 -6.13
CA PRO A 161 -14.91 -0.25 -5.71
C PRO A 161 -13.83 0.07 -6.73
N ILE A 162 -12.72 0.66 -6.27
CA ILE A 162 -11.53 0.87 -7.10
C ILE A 162 -10.65 -0.37 -7.05
N ALA A 163 -10.16 -0.72 -5.85
CA ALA A 163 -9.30 -1.89 -5.66
C ALA A 163 -9.11 -2.23 -4.17
N THR A 164 -8.78 -3.50 -3.92
CA THR A 164 -8.16 -3.96 -2.67
C THR A 164 -6.77 -4.48 -2.99
N VAL A 165 -5.73 -3.91 -2.36
CA VAL A 165 -4.34 -4.31 -2.57
C VAL A 165 -3.62 -4.49 -1.24
N GLU A 166 -2.52 -5.24 -1.24
CA GLU A 166 -1.72 -5.49 -0.06
C GLU A 166 -0.25 -5.14 -0.30
N LEU A 167 0.29 -4.30 0.58
CA LEU A 167 1.75 -4.08 0.65
C LEU A 167 2.36 -5.12 1.57
N THR A 168 3.42 -5.76 1.12
CA THR A 168 4.13 -6.81 1.86
C THR A 168 5.23 -6.25 2.75
N TYR A 169 5.75 -7.10 3.62
CA TYR A 169 6.98 -6.83 4.36
C TYR A 169 8.12 -6.34 3.44
N ASN A 170 8.31 -6.99 2.30
CA ASN A 170 9.40 -6.66 1.38
C ASN A 170 9.22 -5.27 0.74
N ASP A 171 7.98 -4.87 0.44
CA ASP A 171 7.70 -3.54 -0.11
C ASP A 171 8.09 -2.44 0.88
N VAL A 172 7.74 -2.63 2.15
CA VAL A 172 8.10 -1.71 3.24
C VAL A 172 9.60 -1.69 3.47
N MET A 173 10.25 -2.85 3.55
CA MET A 173 11.70 -2.93 3.72
C MET A 173 12.48 -2.32 2.55
N ASN A 174 11.98 -2.47 1.33
CA ASN A 174 12.54 -1.81 0.16
C ASN A 174 12.42 -0.30 0.28
N ALA A 175 11.24 0.23 0.62
CA ALA A 175 11.07 1.68 0.83
C ALA A 175 12.00 2.24 1.92
N ILE A 176 12.18 1.52 3.03
CA ILE A 176 13.16 1.86 4.09
C ILE A 176 14.58 1.90 3.51
N LYS A 177 14.98 0.88 2.74
CA LYS A 177 16.32 0.78 2.15
C LYS A 177 16.60 1.91 1.17
N VAL A 178 15.62 2.33 0.37
CA VAL A 178 15.78 3.46 -0.55
C VAL A 178 15.86 4.79 0.22
N GLY A 179 15.25 4.88 1.41
CA GLY A 179 15.35 6.05 2.29
C GLY A 179 14.63 7.29 1.77
N LYS A 180 13.73 7.10 0.80
CA LYS A 180 12.88 8.16 0.22
C LYS A 180 11.51 7.57 -0.13
N THR A 181 10.56 8.45 -0.41
CA THR A 181 9.24 8.08 -0.91
C THR A 181 9.34 7.18 -2.14
N THR A 182 8.62 6.07 -2.12
CA THR A 182 8.68 5.03 -3.15
C THR A 182 7.28 4.72 -3.67
N TRP A 183 7.19 4.50 -4.98
CA TRP A 183 5.97 4.03 -5.64
C TRP A 183 6.01 2.51 -5.77
N ILE A 184 5.01 1.84 -5.22
CA ILE A 184 4.85 0.40 -5.28
C ILE A 184 3.83 0.08 -6.38
N ASN A 185 4.22 -0.73 -7.36
CA ASN A 185 3.31 -1.21 -8.39
C ASN A 185 2.35 -2.25 -7.80
N VAL A 186 1.06 -1.97 -7.89
CA VAL A 186 -0.01 -2.85 -7.38
C VAL A 186 -1.06 -3.14 -8.46
N ALA A 187 -0.76 -2.80 -9.72
CA ALA A 187 -1.69 -2.89 -10.84
C ALA A 187 -2.30 -4.29 -11.00
N GLU A 188 -1.48 -5.34 -10.87
CA GLU A 188 -1.95 -6.73 -10.98
C GLU A 188 -2.92 -7.13 -9.86
N GLN A 189 -2.80 -6.56 -8.66
CA GLN A 189 -3.71 -6.82 -7.54
C GLN A 189 -5.02 -6.01 -7.68
N GLY A 190 -4.93 -4.79 -8.22
CA GLY A 190 -6.03 -3.86 -8.36
C GLY A 190 -6.76 -3.92 -9.71
N ASN A 191 -6.65 -5.03 -10.46
CA ASN A 191 -7.25 -5.20 -11.79
C ASN A 191 -6.93 -4.05 -12.78
N ASN A 192 -5.73 -3.47 -12.68
CA ASN A 192 -5.31 -2.28 -13.42
C ASN A 192 -6.19 -1.04 -13.19
N GLN A 193 -7.02 -0.99 -12.15
CA GLN A 193 -7.73 0.22 -11.73
C GLN A 193 -6.92 1.02 -10.71
N LEU A 194 -6.25 0.34 -9.78
CA LEU A 194 -5.24 0.95 -8.91
C LEU A 194 -3.84 0.54 -9.37
N LEU A 195 -3.07 1.50 -9.87
CA LEU A 195 -1.79 1.22 -10.54
C LEU A 195 -0.62 1.24 -9.56
N PHE A 196 -0.55 2.30 -8.75
CA PHE A 196 0.55 2.49 -7.81
C PHE A 196 0.05 3.03 -6.48
N ILE A 197 0.76 2.66 -5.40
CA ILE A 197 0.64 3.28 -4.09
C ILE A 197 1.96 3.96 -3.74
N GLN A 198 1.88 5.20 -3.28
CA GLN A 198 3.02 5.93 -2.75
C GLN A 198 3.16 5.68 -1.26
N ILE A 199 4.34 5.24 -0.83
CA ILE A 199 4.67 5.10 0.58
C ILE A 199 5.96 5.82 0.96
N SER A 200 6.00 6.28 2.21
CA SER A 200 7.24 6.60 2.91
C SER A 200 7.40 5.66 4.08
N ALA A 201 8.60 5.09 4.25
CA ALA A 201 8.90 4.19 5.34
C ALA A 201 10.29 4.45 5.92
N SER A 202 10.42 4.31 7.24
CA SER A 202 11.70 4.41 7.95
C SER A 202 11.74 3.47 9.16
N GLU A 203 12.94 3.10 9.61
CA GLU A 203 13.09 2.42 10.90
C GLU A 203 12.84 3.39 12.05
N SER A 204 12.30 2.89 13.15
CA SER A 204 12.07 3.64 14.39
C SER A 204 12.81 3.00 15.57
N SER A 205 13.39 3.83 16.41
CA SER A 205 13.98 3.42 17.70
C SER A 205 12.96 3.33 18.83
N SER A 206 11.76 3.89 18.64
CA SER A 206 10.69 3.87 19.64
C SER A 206 9.87 2.59 19.53
N LYS A 207 9.48 2.03 20.68
CA LYS A 207 8.58 0.87 20.78
C LYS A 207 7.13 1.26 21.07
N LYS A 208 6.85 2.57 21.19
CA LYS A 208 5.51 3.07 21.50
C LYS A 208 4.75 3.29 20.19
N SER A 209 3.92 2.33 19.83
CA SER A 209 3.19 2.31 18.56
C SER A 209 1.95 3.20 18.57
N PHE A 210 1.69 3.86 17.45
CA PHE A 210 0.51 4.69 17.23
C PHE A 210 0.01 4.58 15.79
N ILE A 211 -1.24 4.94 15.60
CA ILE A 211 -1.85 5.20 14.30
C ILE A 211 -1.77 6.70 14.04
N ASP A 212 -1.40 7.07 12.83
CA ASP A 212 -1.40 8.45 12.34
C ASP A 212 -2.50 8.58 11.29
N GLY A 213 -3.61 9.21 11.63
CA GLY A 213 -4.80 9.30 10.76
C GLY A 213 -6.11 9.18 11.54
N TYR A 214 -7.22 9.21 10.81
CA TYR A 214 -8.55 8.98 11.37
C TYR A 214 -8.85 7.50 11.45
N LYS A 215 -9.52 7.06 12.50
CA LYS A 215 -10.10 5.71 12.53
C LYS A 215 -11.32 5.72 11.61
N TYR A 216 -11.43 4.69 10.78
CA TYR A 216 -12.61 4.47 9.92
C TYR A 216 -13.84 4.13 10.78
#